data_AF-A0A8X7WI88-F1
#
_entry.id   AF-A0A8X7WI88-F1
#
_cell.length_a   1.000
_cell.length_b   1.000
_cell.length_c   1.000
_cell.angle_alpha   90.00
_cell.angle_beta   90.00
_cell.angle_gamma   90.00
#
_symmetry.space_group_name_H-M   'P 1'
#
loop_
_entity.id
_entity.type
_entity.pdbx_description
1 polymer ?
#
loop_
_entity_poly.entity_id
_entity_poly.type
_entity_poly.pdbx_seq_one_letter_code
_entity_poly.pdbx_strand_id
1 'polypeptide(L)'
;MIAFTKRGTKIHSEFSYRRGDYLLFGSETSGLPPEALSDCKDETYGGGTIRIPMVETYVRCLNLSVSVGVAVYEASRQLNYEQIECAPEGDSVNGEEPVFADDIFA
;
A
#
# COMPACT_ATOMS: atom_id res chain seq x y z
N MET A 1 7.09 -10.42 -2.10
CA MET A 1 7.12 -8.99 -2.52
C MET A 1 6.03 -8.73 -3.55
N ILE A 2 5.37 -7.57 -3.52
CA ILE A 2 4.21 -7.26 -4.38
C ILE A 2 4.54 -6.05 -5.24
N ALA A 3 4.49 -6.18 -6.57
CA ALA A 3 4.82 -5.07 -7.48
C ALA A 3 3.59 -4.29 -7.93
N PHE A 4 3.56 -2.99 -7.67
CA PHE A 4 2.55 -2.09 -8.21
C PHE A 4 2.97 -1.58 -9.60
N THR A 5 2.14 -1.85 -10.60
CA THR A 5 2.36 -1.45 -11.99
C THR A 5 1.04 -1.30 -12.74
N LYS A 6 0.99 -0.37 -13.70
CA LYS A 6 -0.17 -0.20 -14.57
C LYS A 6 -0.57 -1.50 -15.30
N ARG A 7 0.42 -2.35 -15.58
CA ARG A 7 0.23 -3.64 -16.28
C ARG A 7 0.00 -4.82 -15.32
N GLY A 8 -0.39 -4.56 -14.07
CA GLY A 8 -0.66 -5.59 -13.08
C GLY A 8 -1.83 -6.46 -13.48
N THR A 9 -1.81 -7.74 -13.10
CA THR A 9 -2.86 -8.70 -13.44
C THR A 9 -4.00 -8.70 -12.43
N LYS A 10 -3.73 -8.34 -11.17
CA LYS A 10 -4.72 -8.26 -10.09
C LYS A 10 -5.06 -6.82 -9.73
N ILE A 11 -6.30 -6.57 -9.35
CA ILE A 11 -6.73 -5.26 -8.84
C ILE A 11 -6.30 -5.12 -7.37
N HIS A 12 -5.82 -3.94 -6.98
CA HIS A 12 -5.32 -3.70 -5.62
C HIS A 12 -6.29 -4.06 -4.49
N SER A 13 -7.61 -3.91 -4.70
CA SER A 13 -8.64 -4.22 -3.72
C SER A 13 -9.09 -5.69 -3.71
N GLU A 14 -8.73 -6.47 -4.74
CA GLU A 14 -9.04 -7.92 -4.82
C GLU A 14 -7.88 -8.78 -4.29
N PHE A 15 -6.71 -8.17 -4.10
CA PHE A 15 -5.55 -8.84 -3.54
C PHE A 15 -5.69 -8.99 -2.02
N SER A 16 -5.32 -10.16 -1.48
CA SER A 16 -5.32 -10.41 -0.04
C SER A 16 -3.96 -10.05 0.58
N TYR A 17 -3.87 -8.89 1.22
CA TYR A 17 -2.63 -8.45 1.89
C TYR A 17 -2.41 -9.18 3.21
N ARG A 18 -1.14 -9.32 3.59
CA ARG A 18 -0.68 -9.96 4.82
C ARG A 18 0.35 -9.09 5.52
N ARG A 19 0.43 -9.19 6.85
CA ARG A 19 1.52 -8.57 7.61
C ARG A 19 2.87 -9.09 7.10
N GLY A 20 3.80 -8.17 6.88
CA GLY A 20 5.12 -8.47 6.30
C GLY A 20 5.18 -8.40 4.78
N ASP A 21 4.07 -8.10 4.10
CA ASP A 21 4.09 -7.82 2.67
C ASP A 21 4.89 -6.55 2.35
N TYR A 22 5.76 -6.65 1.35
CA TYR A 22 6.51 -5.51 0.81
C TYR A 22 5.84 -5.00 -0.45
N LEU A 23 5.40 -3.74 -0.44
CA LEU A 23 4.79 -3.06 -1.57
C LEU A 23 5.88 -2.35 -2.38
N LEU A 24 6.17 -2.84 -3.58
CA LEU A 24 7.19 -2.32 -4.47
C LEU A 24 6.60 -1.33 -5.46
N PHE A 25 7.22 -0.15 -5.52
CA PHE A 25 6.90 0.89 -6.50
C PHE A 25 8.12 1.25 -7.32
N GLY A 26 7.87 1.52 -8.59
CA GLY A 26 8.89 1.99 -9.51
C GLY A 26 9.09 3.50 -9.42
N SER A 27 10.13 3.99 -10.08
CA SER A 27 10.28 5.43 -10.30
C SER A 27 9.11 5.97 -11.12
N GLU A 28 8.75 7.24 -10.91
CA GLU A 28 7.64 7.87 -11.65
C GLU A 28 7.89 7.91 -13.16
N THR A 29 9.16 8.04 -13.57
CA THR A 29 9.57 8.16 -14.98
C THR A 29 9.75 6.81 -15.65
N SER A 30 10.42 5.86 -14.98
CA SER A 30 10.88 4.62 -15.60
C SER A 30 10.16 3.37 -15.08
N GLY A 31 9.34 3.50 -14.04
CA GLY A 31 8.66 2.37 -13.41
C GLY A 31 9.63 1.41 -12.71
N LEU A 32 9.19 0.17 -12.55
CA LEU A 32 9.99 -0.92 -11.99
C LEU A 32 10.85 -1.56 -13.10
N PRO A 33 12.11 -1.95 -12.79
CA PRO A 33 12.93 -2.68 -13.74
C PRO A 33 12.30 -4.06 -14.07
N PRO A 34 12.48 -4.57 -15.30
CA PRO A 34 11.92 -5.86 -15.72
C PRO A 34 12.28 -7.04 -14.82
N GLU A 35 13.48 -7.01 -14.24
CA GLU A 35 14.00 -8.04 -13.34
C GLU A 35 13.16 -8.08 -12.06
N ALA A 36 12.92 -6.92 -11.41
CA ALA A 36 12.08 -6.84 -10.22
C ALA A 36 10.63 -7.25 -10.48
N LEU A 37 10.09 -6.94 -11.67
CA LEU A 37 8.77 -7.41 -12.08
C LEU A 37 8.72 -8.93 -12.29
N SER A 38 9.82 -9.53 -12.71
CA SER A 38 9.92 -10.98 -12.91
C SER A 38 10.02 -11.70 -11.57
N ASP A 39 10.86 -11.20 -10.66
CA ASP A 39 10.98 -11.72 -9.29
C ASP A 39 9.65 -11.64 -8.52
N CYS A 40 8.88 -10.57 -8.72
CA CYS A 40 7.56 -10.45 -8.10
C CYS A 40 6.50 -11.36 -8.72
N LYS A 41 6.71 -11.89 -9.94
CA LYS A 41 5.80 -12.85 -10.58
C LYS A 41 6.12 -14.30 -10.23
N ASP A 42 7.36 -14.58 -9.85
CA ASP A 42 7.79 -15.90 -9.40
C ASP A 42 7.07 -16.23 -8.08
N GLU A 43 6.35 -17.35 -8.02
CA GLU A 43 5.61 -17.78 -6.84
C GLU A 43 6.52 -18.06 -5.64
N THR A 44 7.82 -18.27 -5.86
CA THR A 44 8.81 -18.56 -4.82
C THR A 44 9.12 -17.34 -3.96
N TYR A 45 9.08 -16.12 -4.54
CA TYR A 45 9.52 -14.88 -3.88
C TYR A 45 8.49 -13.73 -3.96
N GLY A 46 7.53 -13.85 -4.89
CA GLY A 46 6.63 -12.81 -5.31
C GLY A 46 5.18 -13.07 -4.93
N GLY A 47 4.47 -12.02 -4.51
CA GLY A 47 3.02 -12.02 -4.35
C GLY A 47 2.28 -11.72 -5.66
N GLY A 48 2.99 -11.37 -6.74
CA GLY A 48 2.45 -11.03 -8.03
C GLY A 48 2.52 -9.53 -8.35
N THR A 49 1.85 -9.16 -9.46
CA THR A 49 1.74 -7.78 -9.93
C THR A 49 0.33 -7.24 -9.73
N ILE A 50 0.24 -6.07 -9.11
CA ILE A 50 -1.01 -5.39 -8.77
C ILE A 50 -1.14 -4.10 -9.57
N ARG A 51 -2.36 -3.76 -9.97
CA ARG A 51 -2.71 -2.45 -10.55
C ARG A 51 -3.78 -1.73 -9.73
N ILE A 52 -3.69 -0.41 -9.71
CA ILE A 52 -4.76 0.47 -9.26
C ILE A 52 -5.63 0.79 -10.49
N PRO A 53 -6.95 0.51 -10.47
CA PRO A 53 -7.84 0.86 -11.56
C PRO A 53 -7.80 2.36 -11.86
N MET A 54 -7.73 2.70 -13.15
CA MET A 54 -7.70 4.07 -13.64
C MET A 54 -8.46 4.16 -14.97
N VAL A 55 -9.08 5.32 -15.23
CA VAL A 55 -9.61 5.66 -16.56
C VAL A 55 -8.45 6.00 -17.49
N GLU A 56 -8.08 5.06 -18.36
CA GLU A 56 -6.89 5.20 -19.21
C GLU A 56 -7.06 6.14 -20.42
N THR A 57 -8.29 6.58 -20.70
CA THR A 57 -8.59 7.41 -21.89
C THR A 57 -7.94 8.80 -21.82
N TYR A 58 -7.75 9.37 -20.63
CA TYR A 58 -7.22 10.73 -20.44
C TYR A 58 -6.04 10.80 -19.47
N VAL A 59 -5.83 9.78 -18.63
CA VAL A 59 -4.80 9.78 -17.59
C VAL A 59 -3.77 8.68 -17.86
N ARG A 60 -2.49 9.05 -17.90
CA ARG A 60 -1.39 8.12 -18.21
C ARG A 60 -0.99 7.26 -17.02
N CYS A 61 -0.92 7.87 -15.84
CA CYS A 61 -0.58 7.24 -14.56
C CYS A 61 -1.06 8.13 -13.40
N LEU A 62 -1.22 7.53 -12.22
CA LEU A 62 -1.36 8.30 -10.98
C LEU A 62 0.03 8.82 -10.61
N ASN A 63 0.07 9.94 -9.90
CA ASN A 63 1.30 10.33 -9.23
C ASN A 63 1.76 9.22 -8.26
N LEU A 64 3.07 9.11 -8.08
CA LEU A 64 3.65 8.07 -7.23
C LEU A 64 3.15 8.15 -5.79
N SER A 65 3.05 9.34 -5.19
CA SER A 65 2.60 9.48 -3.80
C SER A 65 1.14 9.06 -3.63
N VAL A 66 0.27 9.42 -4.57
CA VAL A 66 -1.14 9.01 -4.59
C VAL A 66 -1.24 7.49 -4.73
N SER A 67 -0.44 6.89 -5.61
CA SER A 67 -0.41 5.44 -5.80
C SER A 67 0.01 4.70 -4.53
N VAL A 68 1.06 5.19 -3.86
CA VAL A 68 1.55 4.63 -2.59
C VAL A 68 0.49 4.79 -1.51
N GLY A 69 -0.14 5.97 -1.40
CA GLY A 69 -1.20 6.22 -0.43
C GLY A 69 -2.38 5.26 -0.59
N VAL A 70 -2.90 5.11 -1.81
CA VAL A 70 -3.98 4.16 -2.11
C VAL A 70 -3.62 2.73 -1.72
N ALA A 71 -2.42 2.29 -2.09
CA ALA A 71 -1.96 0.93 -1.80
C ALA A 71 -1.79 0.66 -0.30
N VAL A 72 -1.13 1.58 0.42
CA VAL A 72 -0.89 1.46 1.86
C VAL A 72 -2.20 1.46 2.62
N TYR A 73 -3.13 2.35 2.27
CA TYR A 73 -4.43 2.40 2.95
C TYR A 73 -5.32 1.20 2.64
N GLU A 74 -5.29 0.65 1.42
CA GLU A 74 -6.03 -0.57 1.13
C GLU A 74 -5.46 -1.78 1.87
N ALA A 75 -4.13 -1.93 1.88
CA ALA A 75 -3.47 -2.98 2.67
C ALA A 75 -3.81 -2.82 4.17
N SER A 76 -3.73 -1.58 4.68
CA SER A 76 -4.04 -1.28 6.08
C SER A 76 -5.50 -1.59 6.40
N ARG A 77 -6.45 -1.24 5.52
CA ARG A 77 -7.87 -1.54 5.68
C ARG A 77 -8.12 -3.04 5.79
N GLN A 78 -7.46 -3.87 4.97
CA GLN A 78 -7.59 -5.33 5.06
C GLN A 78 -6.95 -5.90 6.33
N LEU A 79 -5.92 -5.24 6.85
CA LEU A 79 -5.22 -5.58 8.08
C LEU A 79 -5.80 -4.85 9.31
N ASN A 80 -7.05 -4.38 9.25
CA ASN A 80 -7.76 -3.68 10.33
C ASN A 80 -6.99 -2.50 10.95
N TYR A 81 -6.16 -1.81 10.16
CA TYR A 81 -5.33 -0.69 10.58
C TYR A 81 -4.36 -0.96 11.74
N GLU A 82 -4.12 -2.22 12.11
CA GLU A 82 -3.27 -2.64 13.25
C GLU A 82 -1.84 -2.10 13.21
N GLN A 83 -1.33 -1.68 12.05
CA GLN A 83 0.01 -1.10 11.89
C GLN A 83 0.04 0.43 12.04
N ILE A 84 -1.11 1.11 12.01
CA ILE A 84 -1.22 2.58 12.10
C ILE A 84 -1.83 2.99 13.44
N GLU A 85 -2.57 2.09 14.10
CA GLU A 85 -2.94 2.27 15.50
C GLU A 85 -1.67 2.29 16.35
N CYS A 86 -1.38 3.45 16.96
CA CYS A 86 -0.36 3.51 18.01
C CYS A 86 -0.75 2.49 19.06
N ALA A 87 0.08 1.46 19.26
CA ALA A 87 0.01 0.71 20.49
C ALA A 87 0.10 1.74 21.63
N PRO A 88 -0.81 1.74 22.61
CA PRO A 88 -0.59 2.55 23.80
C PRO A 88 0.73 2.06 24.37
N GLU A 89 1.77 2.89 24.30
CA GLU A 89 3.02 2.60 24.99
C GLU A 89 2.62 2.44 26.46
N GLY A 90 2.73 1.21 26.94
CA GLY A 90 2.46 0.87 28.32
C GLY A 90 3.56 1.42 29.20
N ASP A 91 3.57 2.72 29.43
CA ASP A 91 4.13 3.29 30.65
C ASP A 91 2.99 3.48 31.64
N SER A 92 3.00 2.60 32.64
CA SER A 92 2.05 2.58 33.75
C SER A 92 2.26 3.81 34.63
N VAL A 93 1.78 5.00 34.26
CA VAL A 93 1.63 6.13 35.19
C VAL A 93 0.41 6.99 34.84
N ASN A 94 -0.66 6.76 35.62
CA ASN A 94 -1.77 7.65 35.96
C ASN A 94 -2.68 8.19 34.84
N GLY A 95 -3.97 7.93 35.02
CA GLY A 95 -5.01 8.19 34.04
C GLY A 95 -5.23 9.66 33.72
N GLU A 96 -5.39 9.91 32.42
CA GLU A 96 -6.27 10.90 31.79
C GLU A 96 -6.43 10.41 30.34
N GLU A 97 -7.66 10.39 29.82
CA GLU A 97 -7.94 9.92 28.46
C GLU A 97 -7.20 10.77 27.41
N PRO A 98 -6.72 10.19 26.30
CA PRO A 98 -6.14 11.00 25.24
C PRO A 98 -7.25 11.73 24.50
N VAL A 99 -7.47 12.98 24.91
CA VAL A 99 -8.16 14.01 24.14
C VAL A 99 -7.32 14.34 22.90
N PHE A 100 -8.00 14.60 21.79
CA PHE A 100 -7.50 15.14 20.51
C PHE A 100 -7.23 14.12 19.40
N ALA A 101 -8.31 13.50 18.91
CA ALA A 101 -8.50 13.43 17.47
C ALA A 101 -9.10 14.77 17.01
N ASP A 102 -8.27 15.84 16.98
CA ASP A 102 -8.67 17.06 16.26
C ASP A 102 -8.75 16.72 14.77
N ASP A 103 -9.89 17.08 14.21
CA ASP A 103 -10.32 16.90 12.84
C ASP A 103 -9.18 17.07 11.80
N ILE A 104 -8.84 15.97 11.12
CA ILE A 104 -7.96 15.95 9.93
C ILE A 104 -8.71 16.43 8.67
N PHE A 105 -9.90 17.00 8.82
CA PHE A 105 -10.63 17.65 7.74
C PHE A 105 -10.68 19.16 7.98
N ALA A 106 -9.76 19.88 7.35
CA ALA A 106 -9.88 21.31 7.07
C ALA A 106 -10.17 21.51 5.58
#